data_AF-A0A1I4EI48-F1
#
_entry.id   AF-A0A1I4EI48-F1
#
_cell.length_a   1.000
_cell.length_b   1.000
_cell.length_c   1.000
_cell.angle_alpha   90.00
_cell.angle_beta   90.00
_cell.angle_gamma   90.00
#
_symmetry.space_group_name_H-M   'P 1'
#
loop_
_entity.id
_entity.type
_entity.pdbx_description
1 polymer ?
#
loop_
_entity_poly.entity_id
_entity_poly.type
_entity_poly.pdbx_seq_one_letter_code
_entity_poly.pdbx_strand_id
1 'polypeptide(L)' 'MKRGQSIAQVRWDLALRYRLIETVAWWEGRLTTQHLMQSFGISRQQASKDINTYIVEHAPENLTFDCSPP' A
#
# COMPACT_ATOMS: atom_id res chain seq x y z
N MET A 1 0.02 10.88 24.38
CA MET A 1 0.77 9.63 24.65
C MET A 1 1.03 8.94 23.32
N LYS A 2 2.24 9.03 22.76
CA LYS A 2 2.61 8.33 21.52
C LYS A 2 2.90 6.87 21.90
N ARG A 3 1.94 5.95 21.65
CA ARG A 3 2.21 4.51 21.78
C ARG A 3 3.31 4.19 20.76
N GLY A 4 4.53 3.95 21.22
CA GLY A 4 5.58 3.39 20.38
C GLY A 4 5.07 2.05 19.89
N GLN A 5 4.73 1.95 18.60
CA GLN A 5 4.33 0.67 18.02
C GLN A 5 5.52 -0.28 18.15
N SER A 6 5.28 -1.47 18.70
CA SER A 6 6.31 -2.51 18.75
C SER A 6 6.75 -2.86 17.33
N ILE A 7 8.04 -3.20 17.13
CA ILE A 7 8.58 -3.55 15.81
C ILE A 7 7.76 -4.68 15.15
N ALA A 8 7.29 -5.64 15.94
CA ALA A 8 6.40 -6.69 15.47
C ALA A 8 5.08 -6.13 14.92
N GLN A 9 4.44 -5.21 15.64
CA GLN A 9 3.19 -4.59 15.21
C GLN A 9 3.35 -3.78 13.91
N VAL A 10 4.47 -3.06 13.73
CA VAL A 10 4.77 -2.32 12.50
C VAL A 10 4.89 -3.29 11.31
N ARG A 11 5.54 -4.44 11.51
CA ARG A 11 5.70 -5.45 10.45
C ARG A 11 4.38 -6.12 10.08
N TRP A 12 3.53 -6.42 11.07
CA TRP A 12 2.20 -6.97 10.83
C TRP A 12 1.29 -5.98 10.11
N ASP A 13 1.35 -4.71 10.50
CA ASP A 13 0.59 -3.65 9.84
C ASP A 13 1.01 -3.48 8.38
N LEU A 14 2.31 -3.54 8.09
CA LEU A 14 2.84 -3.53 6.72
C LEU A 14 2.34 -4.73 5.90
N ALA A 15 2.37 -5.94 6.46
CA ALA A 15 1.88 -7.14 5.79
C ALA A 15 0.38 -7.03 5.46
N LEU A 16 -0.43 -6.46 6.34
CA LEU A 16 -1.85 -6.21 6.11
C LEU A 16 -2.08 -5.17 5.00
N ARG A 17 -1.26 -4.12 4.94
CA ARG A 17 -1.32 -3.12 3.85
C ARG A 17 -1.02 -3.77 2.50
N TYR A 18 -0.01 -4.62 2.43
CA TYR A 18 0.35 -5.35 1.20
C TYR A 18 -0.75 -6.33 0.79
N ARG A 19 -1.37 -7.04 1.75
CA ARG A 19 -2.52 -7.91 1.48
C ARG A 19 -3.71 -7.14 0.92
N LEU A 20 -3.99 -5.93 1.44
CA LEU A 20 -5.04 -5.07 0.91
C LEU A 20 -4.71 -4.61 -0.50
N ILE A 21 -3.47 -4.19 -0.75
CA ILE A 21 -2.98 -3.81 -2.07
C ILE A 21 -3.22 -4.93 -3.08
N GLU A 22 -2.82 -6.16 -2.76
CA GLU A 22 -2.99 -7.32 -3.62
C GLU A 22 -4.46 -7.60 -3.92
N THR A 23 -5.29 -7.57 -2.88
CA THR A 23 -6.74 -7.80 -3.00
C THR A 23 -7.37 -6.72 -3.91
N VAL A 24 -7.15 -5.44 -3.63
CA VAL A 24 -7.72 -4.35 -4.44
C VAL A 24 -7.21 -4.39 -5.88
N ALA A 25 -5.91 -4.65 -6.08
CA ALA A 25 -5.34 -4.79 -7.41
C ALA A 25 -5.95 -5.97 -8.19
N TRP A 26 -6.25 -7.08 -7.51
CA TRP A 26 -6.86 -8.24 -8.15
C TRP A 26 -8.37 -8.08 -8.41
N TRP A 27 -9.10 -7.41 -7.51
CA TRP A 27 -10.55 -7.25 -7.61
C TRP A 27 -10.98 -6.04 -8.45
N GLU A 28 -10.37 -4.87 -8.27
CA GLU A 28 -10.72 -3.64 -8.98
C GLU A 28 -9.82 -3.37 -10.19
N GLY A 29 -8.63 -3.97 -10.25
CA GLY A 29 -7.61 -3.66 -11.27
C GLY A 29 -7.02 -2.25 -11.15
N ARG A 30 -7.45 -1.44 -10.17
CA ARG A 30 -6.99 -0.07 -9.94
C ARG A 30 -6.64 0.13 -8.48
N LEU A 31 -5.36 0.31 -8.20
CA LEU A 31 -4.87 0.60 -6.86
C LEU A 31 -4.63 2.10 -6.70
N THR A 32 -5.27 2.68 -5.68
CA THR A 32 -5.06 4.11 -5.32
C THR A 32 -4.63 4.26 -3.87
N THR A 33 -3.90 5.34 -3.58
CA THR A 33 -3.49 5.70 -2.22
C THR A 33 -4.67 5.92 -1.26
N GLN A 34 -5.86 6.21 -1.79
CA GLN A 34 -7.08 6.38 -1.01
C GLN A 34 -7.49 5.11 -0.27
N HIS A 35 -7.28 3.93 -0.86
CA HIS A 35 -7.62 2.65 -0.23
C HIS A 35 -6.85 2.43 1.08
N LEU A 36 -5.55 2.69 1.09
CA LEU A 36 -4.74 2.56 2.29
C LEU A 36 -5.03 3.67 3.30
N MET A 37 -5.27 4.90 2.83
CA MET A 37 -5.63 6.01 3.71
C MET A 37 -6.95 5.74 4.46
N GLN A 38 -7.97 5.26 3.76
CA GLN A 38 -9.27 4.94 4.35
C GLN A 38 -9.23 3.71 5.25
N SER A 39 -8.45 2.69 4.89
CA SER A 39 -8.40 1.43 5.65
C SER A 39 -7.48 1.50 6.87
N PHE A 40 -6.34 2.18 6.77
CA PHE A 40 -5.30 2.21 7.81
C PHE A 40 -5.10 3.58 8.46
N GLY A 41 -5.79 4.63 7.98
CA GLY A 41 -5.67 5.98 8.56
C GLY A 41 -4.30 6.62 8.38
N ILE A 42 -3.51 6.17 7.39
CA ILE A 42 -2.16 6.68 7.14
C ILE A 42 -2.15 7.91 6.24
N SER A 43 -1.04 8.64 6.26
CA SER A 43 -0.87 9.77 5.34
C SER A 43 -0.76 9.29 3.89
N ARG A 44 -1.15 10.15 2.94
CA ARG A 44 -0.99 9.90 1.50
C ARG A 44 0.45 9.55 1.12
N GLN A 45 1.43 10.20 1.74
CA GLN A 45 2.85 9.93 1.49
C GLN A 45 3.24 8.52 1.94
N GLN A 46 2.77 8.07 3.11
CA GLN A 46 3.06 6.72 3.58
C GLN A 46 2.36 5.68 2.72
N ALA A 47 1.09 5.90 2.36
CA ALA A 47 0.37 5.03 1.43
C ALA A 47 1.08 4.93 0.08
N SER A 48 1.55 6.06 -0.47
CA SER A 48 2.28 6.07 -1.75
C SER A 48 3.60 5.31 -1.64
N LYS A 49 4.32 5.47 -0.53
CA LYS A 49 5.56 4.74 -0.27
C LYS A 49 5.31 3.24 -0.21
N ASP A 50 4.31 2.81 0.57
CA ASP A 50 3.98 1.38 0.72
C ASP A 50 3.56 0.75 -0.61
N ILE A 51 2.76 1.47 -1.43
CA ILE A 51 2.40 1.02 -2.78
C ILE A 51 3.64 0.88 -3.67
N ASN A 52 4.50 1.90 -3.72
CA ASN A 52 5.70 1.86 -4.55
C ASN A 52 6.65 0.74 -4.10
N THR A 53 6.85 0.57 -2.80
CA THR A 53 7.66 -0.53 -2.25
C THR A 53 7.05 -1.87 -2.62
N TYR A 54 5.73 -2.04 -2.50
CA TYR A 54 5.06 -3.27 -2.92
C TYR A 54 5.26 -3.56 -4.42
N ILE A 55 5.09 -2.56 -5.29
CA ILE A 55 5.29 -2.73 -6.73
C ILE A 55 6.74 -3.12 -7.03
N VAL A 56 7.71 -2.45 -6.44
CA VAL A 56 9.14 -2.72 -6.65
C VAL A 56 9.55 -4.09 -6.10
N GLU A 57 9.09 -4.47 -4.91
CA GLU A 57 9.51 -5.70 -4.23
C GLU A 57 8.75 -6.94 -4.71
N HIS A 58 7.48 -6.81 -5.12
CA HIS A 58 6.60 -7.97 -5.39
C HIS A 58 6.09 -8.01 -6.84
N ALA A 59 6.15 -6.91 -7.59
CA ALA A 59 5.67 -6.83 -8.97
C ALA A 59 6.66 -6.16 -9.93
N PRO A 60 7.91 -6.65 -10.06
CA PRO A 60 8.84 -6.08 -11.03
C PRO A 60 8.40 -6.26 -12.50
N GLU A 61 7.48 -7.19 -12.79
CA GLU A 61 7.16 -7.60 -14.17
C GLU A 61 5.68 -7.53 -14.59
N ASN A 62 4.73 -7.07 -13.75
CA ASN A 62 3.29 -7.27 -14.07
C ASN A 62 2.29 -6.14 -13.78
N LEU A 63 2.74 -4.93 -13.44
CA LEU A 63 1.84 -3.76 -13.31
C LEU A 63 2.44 -2.58 -14.07
N THR A 64 2.09 -2.48 -15.36
CA THR A 64 2.15 -1.20 -16.07
C THR A 64 1.23 -0.22 -15.36
N PHE A 65 1.79 0.51 -14.40
CA PHE A 65 1.15 1.65 -13.78
C PHE A 65 1.08 2.75 -14.84
N ASP A 66 -0.12 2.96 -15.41
CA ASP A 66 -0.36 4.06 -16.33
C ASP A 66 -0.30 5.37 -15.54
N CYS A 67 0.87 6.00 -15.59
CA CYS A 67 1.11 7.34 -15.09
C CYS A 67 0.83 8.38 -16.19
N SER A 68 -0.19 8.18 -17.04
CA SER A 68 -0.66 9.25 -17.90
C SER A 68 -1.53 10.23 -17.09
N PRO A 69 -1.16 11.53 -17.02
CA PRO A 69 -2.07 12.55 -16.50
C PRO A 69 -3.21 12.77 -17.52
N PRO A 70 -4.42 13.13 -17.07
CA PRO A 70 -5.48 13.61 -17.96
C PRO A 70 -5.10 14.94 -18.63
#